data_AF-A0AA48H6Q5-F1
#
_entry.id   AF-A0AA48H6Q5-F1
#
_cell.length_a   1.000
_cell.length_b   1.000
_cell.length_c   1.000
_cell.angle_alpha   90.00
_cell.angle_beta   90.00
_cell.angle_gamma   90.00
#
_symmetry.space_group_name_H-M   'P 1'
#
loop_
_entity.id
_entity.type
_entity.pdbx_description
1 polymer ?
#
loop_
_entity_poly.entity_id
_entity_poly.type
_entity_poly.pdbx_seq_one_letter_code
_entity_poly.pdbx_strand_id
1 'polypeptide(L)'
;MPQNFERLVERQIQKAFAEVKLSGLSGEGKPLPDRSGDAFNDMAQAVAFRIMAEAGALPEEFKIKKLLDAAKQRYVEAENEEAKYVAMALIAALQQRYNIAVEARRRFMV
;
A
#
# COMPACT_ATOMS: atom_id res chain seq x y z
N MET A 1 -20.70 32.46 3.51
CA MET A 1 -21.80 31.49 3.61
C MET A 1 -21.32 30.03 3.84
N PRO A 2 -20.56 29.69 4.91
CA PRO A 2 -20.25 28.30 5.25
C PRO A 2 -21.23 27.66 6.28
N GLN A 3 -21.91 28.48 7.08
CA GLN A 3 -22.74 28.03 8.23
C GLN A 3 -23.91 27.10 7.85
N ASN A 4 -24.40 27.17 6.62
CA ASN A 4 -25.49 26.30 6.16
C ASN A 4 -25.01 24.88 5.87
N PHE A 5 -23.78 24.71 5.38
CA PHE A 5 -23.22 23.39 5.09
C PHE A 5 -22.90 22.64 6.38
N GLU A 6 -22.29 23.32 7.36
CA GLU A 6 -22.03 22.76 8.69
C GLU A 6 -23.30 22.24 9.37
N ARG A 7 -24.41 22.99 9.30
CA ARG A 7 -25.71 22.56 9.86
C ARG A 7 -26.30 21.36 9.14
N LEU A 8 -26.10 21.23 7.83
CA LEU A 8 -26.54 20.07 7.05
C LEU A 8 -25.72 18.82 7.40
N VAL A 9 -24.39 18.98 7.51
CA VAL A 9 -23.48 17.93 7.93
C VAL A 9 -23.81 17.44 9.33
N GLU A 10 -24.00 18.35 10.28
CA GLU A 10 -24.34 18.03 11.67
C GLU A 10 -25.66 17.24 11.77
N ARG A 11 -26.70 17.65 11.03
CA ARG A 11 -27.97 16.90 10.98
C ARG A 11 -27.79 15.49 10.43
N GLN A 12 -26.93 15.31 9.43
CA GLN A 12 -26.68 14.01 8.84
C GLN A 12 -25.92 13.08 9.79
N ILE A 13 -24.96 13.63 10.54
CA ILE A 13 -24.23 12.91 11.59
C ILE A 13 -25.20 12.47 12.69
N GLN A 14 -26.04 13.38 13.20
CA GLN A 14 -27.03 13.07 14.24
C GLN A 14 -28.03 12.01 13.79
N LYS A 15 -28.48 12.06 12.53
CA LYS A 15 -29.34 11.03 11.94
C LYS A 15 -28.65 9.66 11.92
N ALA A 16 -27.37 9.60 11.54
CA ALA A 16 -26.61 8.35 11.51
C ALA A 16 -26.41 7.75 12.92
N PHE A 17 -26.22 8.59 13.94
CA PHE A 17 -26.21 8.14 15.34
C PHE A 17 -27.56 7.58 15.78
N ALA A 18 -28.67 8.27 15.48
CA ALA A 18 -30.01 7.83 15.84
C ALA A 18 -30.40 6.51 15.14
N GLU A 19 -29.91 6.29 13.92
CA GLU A 19 -30.11 5.07 13.15
C GLU A 19 -29.10 3.96 13.50
N VAL A 20 -28.24 4.15 14.51
CA VAL A 20 -27.26 3.15 15.00
C VAL A 20 -26.26 2.73 13.89
N LYS A 21 -26.15 3.52 12.82
CA LYS A 21 -25.32 3.24 11.65
C LYS A 21 -23.82 3.41 11.90
N LEU A 22 -23.45 4.04 13.00
CA LEU A 22 -22.07 4.28 13.41
C LEU A 22 -21.56 3.26 14.44
N SER A 23 -22.34 2.21 14.71
CA SER A 23 -21.97 1.09 15.60
C SER A 23 -22.10 -0.24 14.87
N GLY A 24 -21.39 -1.26 15.33
CA GLY A 24 -21.17 -2.52 14.62
C GLY A 24 -20.23 -2.39 13.40
N LEU A 25 -19.43 -1.32 13.33
CA LEU A 25 -18.56 -1.10 12.17
C LEU A 25 -17.41 -2.11 12.16
N SER A 26 -16.96 -2.47 10.95
CA SER A 26 -15.82 -3.36 10.79
C SER A 26 -14.57 -2.75 11.43
N GLY A 27 -14.08 -3.37 12.51
CA GLY A 27 -12.93 -2.88 13.27
C GLY A 27 -13.27 -2.03 14.49
N GLU A 28 -14.55 -1.86 14.84
CA GLU A 28 -14.95 -1.18 16.07
C GLU A 28 -14.37 -1.88 17.32
N GLY A 29 -13.76 -1.10 18.21
CA GLY A 29 -13.08 -1.59 19.41
C GLY A 29 -11.72 -2.28 19.17
N LYS A 30 -11.30 -2.48 17.92
CA LYS A 30 -9.97 -3.02 17.60
C LYS A 30 -8.92 -1.91 17.61
N PRO A 31 -7.66 -2.20 18.01
CA PRO A 31 -6.59 -1.23 17.86
C PRO A 31 -6.46 -0.81 16.40
N LEU A 32 -6.12 0.47 16.20
CA LEU A 32 -5.81 0.99 14.87
C LEU A 32 -4.72 0.10 14.26
N PRO A 33 -4.88 -0.35 13.01
CA PRO A 33 -3.84 -1.13 12.35
C PRO A 33 -2.55 -0.31 12.31
N ASP A 34 -1.42 -0.96 12.59
CA ASP A 34 -0.11 -0.32 12.54
C ASP A 34 0.17 0.13 11.09
N ARG A 35 0.26 1.44 10.92
CA ARG A 35 0.48 2.14 9.64
C ARG A 35 1.84 2.83 9.58
N SER A 36 2.74 2.50 10.50
CA SER A 36 4.11 3.06 10.52
C SER A 36 4.86 2.86 9.20
N GLY A 37 4.51 1.83 8.40
CA GLY A 37 5.05 1.58 7.06
C GLY A 37 4.41 2.37 5.91
N ASP A 38 3.28 3.05 6.12
CA ASP A 38 2.53 3.77 5.06
C ASP A 38 2.92 5.25 4.93
N ALA A 39 3.77 5.77 5.83
CA ALA A 39 4.16 7.19 5.89
C ALA A 39 4.89 7.71 4.62
N PHE A 40 5.31 6.82 3.72
CA PHE A 40 6.02 7.16 2.48
C PHE A 40 5.21 6.91 1.20
N ASN A 41 3.96 6.46 1.30
CA ASN A 41 3.10 6.24 0.14
C ASN A 41 2.09 7.39 -0.01
N ASP A 42 1.96 7.91 -1.23
CA ASP A 42 0.90 8.84 -1.61
C ASP A 42 -0.46 8.25 -1.21
N MET A 43 -1.31 9.04 -0.54
CA MET A 43 -2.62 8.61 -0.04
C MET A 43 -3.48 7.98 -1.14
N ALA A 44 -3.34 8.45 -2.38
CA ALA A 44 -4.02 7.85 -3.54
C ALA A 44 -3.55 6.41 -3.82
N GLN A 45 -2.25 6.15 -3.67
CA GLN A 45 -1.68 4.82 -3.85
C GLN A 45 -2.10 3.88 -2.71
N ALA A 46 -2.13 4.36 -1.46
CA ALA A 46 -2.56 3.57 -0.31
C ALA A 46 -4.03 3.12 -0.43
N VAL A 47 -4.92 3.99 -0.93
CA VAL A 47 -6.32 3.63 -1.21
C VAL A 47 -6.42 2.61 -2.35
N ALA A 48 -5.68 2.81 -3.45
CA ALA A 48 -5.67 1.85 -4.56
C ALA A 48 -5.15 0.47 -4.12
N PHE A 49 -4.12 0.42 -3.28
CA PHE A 49 -3.61 -0.82 -2.71
C PHE A 49 -4.62 -1.51 -1.79
N ARG A 50 -5.39 -0.74 -1.02
CA ARG A 50 -6.46 -1.29 -0.17
C ARG A 50 -7.58 -1.91 -1.01
N ILE A 51 -8.04 -1.22 -2.05
CA ILE A 51 -9.06 -1.73 -2.97
C ILE A 51 -8.59 -3.03 -3.65
N MET A 52 -7.33 -3.10 -4.08
CA MET A 52 -6.76 -4.31 -4.69
C MET A 52 -6.57 -5.46 -3.69
N ALA A 53 -6.15 -5.17 -2.46
CA ALA A 53 -6.00 -6.17 -1.40
C ALA A 53 -7.36 -6.73 -0.95
N GLU A 54 -8.39 -5.90 -0.87
CA GLU A 54 -9.78 -6.30 -0.58
C GLU A 54 -10.37 -7.16 -1.70
N ALA A 55 -9.95 -6.95 -2.95
CA ALA A 55 -10.29 -7.80 -4.10
C ALA A 55 -9.46 -9.11 -4.18
N GLY A 56 -8.57 -9.37 -3.21
CA GLY A 56 -7.76 -10.59 -3.15
C GLY A 56 -6.56 -10.62 -4.10
N ALA A 57 -6.30 -9.54 -4.84
CA ALA A 57 -5.20 -9.44 -5.79
C ALA A 57 -4.02 -8.70 -5.13
N LEU A 58 -3.16 -9.42 -4.39
CA LEU A 58 -1.88 -8.85 -3.96
C LEU A 58 -0.99 -8.62 -5.20
N PRO A 59 -0.67 -7.36 -5.57
CA PRO A 59 0.06 -7.09 -6.80
C PRO A 59 1.46 -7.75 -6.76
N GLU A 60 1.86 -8.42 -7.85
CA GLU A 60 3.12 -9.18 -7.90
C GLU A 60 4.36 -8.34 -7.59
N GLU A 61 4.30 -7.03 -7.89
CA GLU A 61 5.34 -6.06 -7.57
C GLU A 61 5.74 -6.02 -6.09
N PHE A 62 4.84 -6.30 -5.14
CA PHE A 62 5.20 -6.31 -3.71
C PHE A 62 6.05 -7.52 -3.38
N LYS A 63 5.77 -8.67 -4.00
CA LYS A 63 6.61 -9.87 -3.86
C LYS A 63 7.98 -9.60 -4.46
N ILE A 64 8.03 -8.99 -5.64
CA ILE A 64 9.29 -8.65 -6.32
C ILE A 64 10.08 -7.60 -5.52
N LYS A 65 9.41 -6.60 -4.94
CA LYS A 65 10.04 -5.58 -4.09
C LYS A 65 10.70 -6.18 -2.85
N LYS A 66 10.01 -7.10 -2.16
CA LYS A 66 10.61 -7.85 -1.03
C LYS A 66 11.86 -8.63 -1.44
N LEU A 67 11.82 -9.28 -2.61
CA LEU A 67 12.99 -10.00 -3.15
C LEU A 67 14.12 -9.04 -3.52
N LEU A 68 13.80 -7.87 -4.05
CA LEU A 68 14.78 -6.83 -4.40
C LEU A 68 15.49 -6.29 -3.16
N ASP A 69 14.75 -6.04 -2.07
CA ASP A 69 15.32 -5.57 -0.82
C ASP A 69 16.23 -6.63 -0.19
N ALA A 70 15.83 -7.90 -0.22
CA ALA A 70 16.69 -9.02 0.21
C ALA A 70 17.95 -9.15 -0.66
N ALA A 71 17.84 -8.93 -1.97
CA ALA A 71 18.98 -8.97 -2.89
C ALA A 71 19.98 -7.84 -2.64
N LYS A 72 19.48 -6.62 -2.37
CA LYS A 72 20.30 -5.48 -1.98
C LYS A 72 21.03 -5.73 -0.66
N GLN A 73 20.34 -6.33 0.31
CA GLN A 73 20.95 -6.70 1.59
C GLN A 73 22.09 -7.70 1.38
N ARG A 74 21.88 -8.74 0.55
CA ARG A 74 22.93 -9.70 0.19
C ARG A 74 24.13 -9.07 -0.52
N TYR A 75 23.90 -8.04 -1.34
CA TYR A 75 24.99 -7.30 -1.98
C TYR A 75 25.82 -6.51 -0.96
N VAL A 76 25.19 -5.92 0.06
CA VAL A 76 25.87 -5.21 1.15
C VAL A 76 26.66 -6.18 2.03
N GLU A 77 26.10 -7.35 2.32
CA GLU A 77 26.71 -8.40 3.14
C GLU A 77 27.77 -9.23 2.39
N ALA A 78 27.90 -9.06 1.06
CA ALA A 78 28.84 -9.82 0.27
C ALA A 78 30.30 -9.40 0.55
N GLU A 79 31.08 -10.36 1.06
CA GLU A 79 32.48 -10.16 1.44
C GLU A 79 33.45 -10.27 0.25
N ASN A 80 33.04 -10.98 -0.82
CA ASN A 80 33.89 -11.23 -2.00
C ASN A 80 33.27 -10.68 -3.30
N GLU A 81 34.13 -10.45 -4.29
CA GLU A 81 33.78 -9.79 -5.55
C GLU A 81 32.82 -10.64 -6.40
N GLU A 82 32.97 -11.96 -6.36
CA GLU A 82 32.08 -12.89 -7.06
C GLU A 82 30.65 -12.85 -6.50
N ALA A 83 30.49 -12.86 -5.17
CA ALA A 83 29.17 -12.73 -4.53
C ALA A 83 28.53 -11.38 -4.80
N LYS A 84 29.32 -10.30 -4.84
CA LYS A 84 28.83 -8.97 -5.26
C LYS A 84 28.34 -8.99 -6.71
N TYR A 85 29.09 -9.59 -7.62
CA TYR A 85 28.70 -9.69 -9.02
C TYR A 85 27.38 -10.47 -9.19
N VAL A 86 27.25 -11.61 -8.52
CA VAL A 86 26.02 -12.43 -8.54
C VAL A 86 24.84 -11.68 -7.93
N ALA A 87 25.04 -11.01 -6.79
CA ALA A 87 23.99 -10.22 -6.16
C ALA A 87 23.57 -9.03 -7.04
N MET A 88 24.52 -8.37 -7.72
CA MET A 88 24.23 -7.27 -8.65
C MET A 88 23.42 -7.74 -9.87
N ALA A 89 23.76 -8.89 -10.45
CA ALA A 89 23.00 -9.49 -11.54
C ALA A 89 21.57 -9.83 -11.12
N LEU A 90 21.40 -10.35 -9.90
CA LEU A 90 20.09 -10.67 -9.33
C LEU A 90 19.26 -9.40 -9.05
N ILE A 91 19.89 -8.34 -8.54
CA ILE A 91 19.24 -7.02 -8.38
C ILE A 91 18.76 -6.50 -9.73
N ALA A 92 19.60 -6.54 -10.78
CA ALA A 92 19.24 -6.05 -12.10
C ALA A 92 18.03 -6.81 -12.69
N ALA A 93 18.02 -8.14 -12.60
CA ALA A 93 16.92 -8.97 -13.08
C ALA A 93 15.61 -8.70 -12.33
N LEU A 94 15.66 -8.54 -11.00
CA LEU A 94 14.49 -8.22 -10.19
C LEU A 94 13.98 -6.80 -10.46
N GLN A 95 14.88 -5.83 -10.65
CA GLN A 95 14.52 -4.45 -10.98
C GLN A 95 13.77 -4.37 -12.32
N GLN A 96 14.22 -5.11 -13.33
CA GLN A 96 13.54 -5.20 -14.62
C GLN A 96 12.12 -5.76 -14.47
N ARG A 97 11.97 -6.87 -13.73
CA ARG A 97 10.65 -7.49 -13.48
C ARG A 97 9.72 -6.57 -12.69
N TYR A 98 10.25 -5.86 -11.69
CA TYR A 98 9.48 -4.89 -10.93
C TYR A 98 8.92 -3.79 -11.83
N ASN A 99 9.75 -3.21 -12.70
CA ASN A 99 9.32 -2.14 -13.61
C ASN A 99 8.22 -2.62 -14.58
N ILE A 100 8.34 -3.85 -15.12
CA ILE A 100 7.30 -4.45 -15.97
C ILE A 100 5.98 -4.58 -15.21
N ALA A 101 6.01 -5.04 -13.96
CA ALA A 101 4.80 -5.18 -13.13
C ALA A 101 4.16 -3.82 -12.83
N VAL A 102 4.97 -2.81 -12.51
CA VAL A 102 4.49 -1.42 -12.28
C VAL A 102 3.85 -0.85 -13.55
N GLU A 103 4.45 -1.06 -14.72
CA GLU A 103 3.87 -0.62 -15.99
C GLU A 103 2.57 -1.35 -16.33
N ALA A 104 2.50 -2.65 -16.09
CA ALA A 104 1.27 -3.43 -16.27
C ALA A 104 0.13 -2.88 -15.39
N ARG A 105 0.42 -2.54 -14.13
CA ARG A 105 -0.54 -1.88 -13.23
C ARG A 105 -0.95 -0.51 -13.73
N ARG A 106 0.01 0.32 -14.15
CA ARG A 106 -0.27 1.66 -14.67
C ARG A 106 -1.19 1.58 -15.89
N ARG A 107 -0.98 0.63 -16.80
CA ARG A 107 -1.86 0.37 -17.95
C ARG A 107 -3.25 -0.13 -17.55
N PHE A 108 -3.38 -0.84 -16.43
CA PHE A 108 -4.69 -1.29 -15.94
C PHE A 108 -5.51 -0.15 -15.32
N MET A 109 -4.84 0.88 -14.78
CA MET A 109 -5.49 2.01 -14.10
C MET A 109 -5.82 3.21 -15.01
N VAL A 110 -5.35 3.20 -16.26
CA VAL A 110 -5.59 4.24 -17.28
C VAL A 110 -6.60 3.71 -18.29
#